data_AF-A0A4R8ZGS1-F1
#
_entry.id   AF-A0A4R8ZGS1-F1
#
_cell.length_a   1.000
_cell.length_b   1.000
_cell.length_c   1.000
_cell.angle_alpha   90.00
_cell.angle_beta   90.00
_cell.angle_gamma   90.00
#
_symmetry.space_group_name_H-M   'P 1'
#
loop_
_entity.id
_entity.type
_entity.pdbx_description
1 polymer ?
#
loop_
_entity_poly.entity_id
_entity_poly.type
_entity_poly.pdbx_seq_one_letter_code
_entity_poly.pdbx_strand_id
1 'polypeptide(L)'
;MQLGTRWALGGTLPAGLPQVVEIAVRSVEEDVAALAVDSSTWRWTLTWLESKPVIELDDGTIIRFNPVDDSATITQPSTNVDDDDEEWI
;
A
#
# COMPACT_ATOMS: atom_id res chain seq x y z
N MET A 1 11.15 -10.28 -19.06
CA MET A 1 10.07 -10.34 -18.06
C MET A 1 10.69 -9.92 -16.73
N GLN A 2 10.57 -8.64 -16.36
CA GLN A 2 11.22 -8.12 -15.16
C GLN A 2 10.36 -8.47 -13.95
N LEU A 3 10.87 -9.36 -13.11
CA LEU A 3 10.21 -9.90 -11.94
C LEU A 3 9.96 -8.74 -10.95
N GLY A 4 8.70 -8.43 -10.65
CA GLY A 4 8.36 -7.55 -9.54
C GLY A 4 8.91 -8.10 -8.23
N THR A 5 9.39 -7.24 -7.34
CA THR A 5 9.89 -7.67 -6.03
C THR A 5 8.71 -7.84 -5.09
N ARG A 6 8.62 -8.97 -4.39
CA ARG A 6 7.57 -9.20 -3.39
C ARG A 6 8.19 -9.40 -2.02
N TRP A 7 7.60 -8.82 -0.98
CA TRP A 7 8.04 -8.98 0.41
C TRP A 7 6.84 -9.00 1.37
N ALA A 8 7.04 -9.48 2.58
CA ALA A 8 5.99 -9.50 3.60
C ALA A 8 5.72 -8.10 4.16
N LEU A 9 4.48 -7.84 4.61
CA LEU A 9 4.15 -6.66 5.39
C LEU A 9 5.02 -6.61 6.67
N GLY A 10 5.59 -5.45 6.98
CA GLY A 10 6.58 -5.24 8.04
C GLY A 10 7.98 -5.80 7.74
N GLY A 11 8.21 -6.31 6.51
CA GLY A 11 9.46 -6.89 6.07
C GLY A 11 10.52 -5.86 5.62
N THR A 12 11.64 -6.37 5.10
CA THR A 12 12.70 -5.52 4.55
C THR A 12 12.27 -4.90 3.21
N LEU A 13 12.28 -3.57 3.14
CA LEU A 13 12.02 -2.82 1.91
C LEU A 13 13.11 -3.06 0.85
N PRO A 14 12.76 -3.15 -0.44
CA PRO A 14 13.74 -3.28 -1.50
C PRO A 14 14.59 -2.03 -1.66
N ALA A 15 15.88 -2.22 -1.94
CA ALA A 15 16.81 -1.11 -2.16
C ALA A 15 16.45 -0.32 -3.43
N GLY A 16 16.60 1.01 -3.38
CA GLY A 16 16.34 1.91 -4.51
C GLY A 16 14.93 2.50 -4.55
N LEU A 17 14.13 2.32 -3.50
CA LEU A 17 12.90 3.09 -3.33
C LEU A 17 13.20 4.53 -2.89
N PRO A 18 12.47 5.53 -3.42
CA PRO A 18 12.51 6.88 -2.89
C PRO A 18 12.02 6.94 -1.44
N GLN A 19 12.59 7.82 -0.62
CA GLN A 19 12.25 7.96 0.79
C GLN A 19 10.76 8.21 1.03
N VAL A 20 10.10 8.97 0.13
CA VAL A 20 8.66 9.26 0.24
C VAL A 20 7.81 7.99 0.11
N VAL A 21 8.27 7.02 -0.67
CA VAL A 21 7.60 5.73 -0.83
C VAL A 21 7.82 4.86 0.40
N GLU A 22 9.02 4.88 0.99
CA GLU A 22 9.29 4.17 2.24
C GLU A 22 8.42 4.69 3.39
N ILE A 23 8.24 6.01 3.49
CA ILE A 23 7.36 6.65 4.47
C ILE A 23 5.91 6.22 4.22
N ALA A 24 5.44 6.25 2.97
CA ALA A 24 4.08 5.84 2.62
C ALA A 24 3.81 4.38 2.98
N VAL A 25 4.74 3.46 2.70
CA VAL A 25 4.61 2.04 3.08
C VAL A 25 4.45 1.93 4.60
N ARG A 26 5.32 2.56 5.38
CA ARG A 26 5.24 2.52 6.85
C ARG A 26 3.92 3.07 7.38
N SER A 27 3.44 4.20 6.83
CA SER A 27 2.16 4.76 7.25
C SER A 27 1.00 3.80 7.00
N VAL A 28 1.00 3.06 5.89
CA VAL A 28 -0.02 2.02 5.65
C VAL A 28 0.14 0.86 6.64
N GLU A 29 1.36 0.43 6.93
CA GLU A 29 1.61 -0.64 7.91
C GLU A 29 1.12 -0.27 9.32
N GLU A 30 1.29 1.00 9.72
CA GLU A 30 0.76 1.53 10.99
C GLU A 30 -0.78 1.55 11.01
N ASP A 31 -1.41 1.97 9.90
CA ASP A 31 -2.88 1.98 9.76
C ASP A 31 -3.45 0.55 9.84
N VAL A 32 -2.86 -0.40 9.10
CA VAL A 32 -3.23 -1.81 9.12
C VAL A 32 -3.06 -2.42 10.52
N ALA A 33 -1.99 -2.08 11.22
CA ALA A 33 -1.78 -2.51 12.61
C ALA A 33 -2.85 -1.95 13.56
N ALA A 34 -3.37 -0.74 13.30
CA ALA A 34 -4.44 -0.13 14.08
C ALA A 34 -5.82 -0.76 13.81
N LEU A 35 -6.06 -1.28 12.60
CA LEU A 35 -7.33 -1.90 12.19
C LEU A 35 -7.60 -3.28 12.81
N ALA A 36 -6.64 -3.84 13.56
CA ALA A 36 -6.74 -5.17 14.20
C ALA A 36 -7.15 -6.31 13.25
N VAL A 37 -6.83 -6.17 11.95
CA VAL A 37 -7.06 -7.16 10.91
C VAL A 37 -5.92 -8.17 10.84
N ASP A 38 -6.23 -9.39 10.42
CA ASP A 38 -5.24 -10.46 10.24
C ASP A 38 -4.40 -10.22 8.98
N SER A 39 -3.38 -9.37 9.11
CA SER A 39 -2.44 -9.00 8.03
C SER A 39 -1.18 -9.87 7.98
N SER A 40 -1.14 -10.96 8.75
CA SER A 40 0.02 -11.86 8.89
C SER A 40 0.46 -12.50 7.56
N THR A 41 -0.47 -12.67 6.63
CA THR A 41 -0.22 -13.28 5.31
C THR A 41 0.01 -12.25 4.21
N TRP A 42 -0.18 -10.97 4.51
CA TRP A 42 -0.15 -9.91 3.51
C TRP A 42 1.24 -9.67 2.98
N ARG A 43 1.30 -9.35 1.70
CA ARG A 43 2.55 -9.12 0.98
C ARG A 43 2.44 -7.88 0.14
N TRP A 44 3.54 -7.15 0.11
CA TRP A 44 3.79 -6.07 -0.83
C TRP A 44 4.31 -6.62 -2.15
N THR A 45 3.86 -6.03 -3.25
CA THR A 45 4.32 -6.33 -4.61
C THR A 45 4.77 -5.04 -5.26
N LEU A 46 6.07 -4.93 -5.55
CA LEU A 46 6.65 -3.82 -6.32
C LEU A 46 6.68 -4.17 -7.80
N THR A 47 6.04 -3.33 -8.58
CA THR A 47 6.05 -3.35 -10.04
C THR A 47 6.63 -2.03 -10.56
N TRP A 48 7.31 -2.09 -11.70
CA TRP A 48 7.83 -0.91 -12.38
C TRP A 48 6.99 -0.63 -13.63
N LEU A 49 6.19 0.43 -13.60
CA LEU A 49 5.39 0.89 -14.73
C LEU A 49 6.00 2.17 -15.28
N GLU A 50 6.46 2.15 -16.54
CA GLU A 50 7.10 3.30 -17.19
C GLU A 50 8.27 3.91 -16.37
N SER A 51 9.09 3.05 -15.75
CA SER A 51 10.17 3.45 -14.81
C SER A 51 9.69 4.08 -13.49
N LYS A 52 8.41 3.96 -13.15
CA LYS A 52 7.84 4.42 -11.88
C LYS A 52 7.55 3.22 -10.98
N PRO A 53 8.01 3.24 -9.71
CA PRO A 53 7.66 2.20 -8.77
C PRO A 53 6.19 2.31 -8.38
N VAL A 54 5.48 1.19 -8.49
CA VAL A 54 4.10 1.00 -8.06
C VAL A 54 4.10 -0.17 -7.09
N ILE A 55 3.69 0.09 -5.86
CA ILE A 55 3.64 -0.92 -4.80
C ILE A 55 2.17 -1.23 -4.54
N GLU A 56 1.83 -2.50 -4.52
CA GLU A 56 0.48 -2.99 -4.24
C GLU A 56 0.51 -3.92 -3.02
N LEU A 57 -0.45 -3.74 -2.12
CA LEU A 57 -0.71 -4.61 -0.99
C LEU A 57 -1.80 -5.62 -1.34
N ASP A 58 -1.75 -6.81 -0.75
CA ASP A 58 -2.74 -7.88 -0.93
C ASP A 58 -4.19 -7.45 -0.64
N ASP A 59 -4.38 -6.50 0.26
CA ASP A 59 -5.68 -5.89 0.59
C ASP A 59 -6.30 -5.08 -0.57
N GLY A 60 -5.48 -4.63 -1.52
CA GLY A 60 -5.87 -3.76 -2.62
C GLY A 60 -5.34 -2.32 -2.48
N THR A 61 -4.59 -2.02 -1.41
CA THR A 61 -3.96 -0.71 -1.23
C THR A 61 -2.80 -0.53 -2.23
N ILE A 62 -2.80 0.58 -2.95
CA ILE A 62 -1.82 0.90 -3.99
C ILE A 62 -1.05 2.18 -3.63
N ILE A 63 0.27 2.12 -3.67
CA ILE A 63 1.18 3.26 -3.49
C ILE A 63 1.87 3.56 -4.81
N ARG A 64 1.70 4.79 -5.29
CA ARG A 64 2.28 5.26 -6.56
C ARG A 64 3.24 6.41 -6.30
N PHE A 65 4.44 6.31 -6.85
CA PHE A 65 5.40 7.40 -6.82
C PHE A 65 5.19 8.36 -7.98
N ASN A 66 5.12 9.66 -7.68
CA ASN A 66 5.10 10.73 -8.65
C ASN A 66 6.47 11.43 -8.70
N PRO A 67 7.31 11.16 -9.73
CA PRO A 67 8.63 11.77 -9.84
C PRO A 67 8.61 13.28 -10.12
N VAL A 68 7.48 13.84 -10.56
CA VAL A 68 7.35 15.27 -10.87
C VAL A 68 7.29 16.12 -9.60
N ASP A 69 6.57 15.61 -8.61
CA ASP A 69 6.31 16.30 -7.34
C ASP A 69 7.13 15.69 -6.17
N ASP A 70 7.91 14.65 -6.47
CA ASP A 70 8.63 13.81 -5.49
C ASP A 70 7.70 13.35 -4.36
N SER A 71 6.48 12.93 -4.69
CA SER A 71 5.46 12.54 -3.72
C SER A 71 4.96 11.12 -3.93
N ALA A 72 4.49 10.50 -2.85
CA ALA A 72 3.82 9.19 -2.89
C ALA A 72 2.31 9.39 -2.68
N THR A 73 1.50 8.81 -3.55
CA THR A 73 0.05 8.77 -3.41
C THR A 73 -0.36 7.38 -2.95
N ILE A 74 -1.08 7.31 -1.82
CA ILE A 74 -1.66 6.09 -1.29
C ILE A 74 -3.13 6.05 -1.74
N THR A 75 -3.56 4.94 -2.30
CA THR A 75 -4.95 4.69 -2.69
C THR A 75 -5.41 3.40 -2.02
N GLN A 76 -6.25 3.54 -0.99
CA GLN A 76 -6.85 2.40 -0.31
C GLN A 76 -8.11 1.95 -1.05
N PRO A 77 -8.41 0.64 -1.10
CA PRO A 77 -9.67 0.16 -1.61
C PRO A 77 -10.78 0.68 -0.68
N SER A 78 -11.86 1.19 -1.25
CA SER A 78 -13.02 1.59 -0.46
C SER A 78 -13.57 0.33 0.22
N THR A 79 -13.28 0.14 1.51
CA THR A 79 -14.02 -0.82 2.32
C THR A 79 -15.44 -0.30 2.34
N ASN A 80 -16.32 -0.95 1.59
CA ASN A 80 -17.75 -0.68 1.60
C ASN A 80 -18.27 -1.15 2.96
N VAL A 81 -17.95 -0.40 4.02
CA VAL A 81 -18.80 -0.38 5.21
C VAL A 81 -20.08 0.24 4.68
N ASP A 82 -20.97 -0.64 4.29
CA ASP A 82 -22.36 -0.34 4.03
C ASP A 82 -22.83 0.39 5.28
N ASP A 83 -22.90 1.72 5.21
CA ASP A 83 -23.63 2.57 6.15
C ASP A 83 -25.11 2.27 5.92
N ASP A 84 -25.50 1.03 6.23
CA ASP A 84 -26.87 0.53 6.33
C ASP A 84 -27.19 0.35 7.82
N ASP A 85 -26.70 1.25 8.66
CA ASP A 85 -27.31 1.48 9.97
C ASP A 85 -28.50 2.41 9.77
N GLU A 86 -29.53 1.84 9.14
CA GLU A 86 -30.95 2.07 9.34
C GLU A 86 -31.29 3.43 9.97
N GLU A 87 -31.69 4.36 9.09
CA GLU A 87 -32.42 5.58 9.43
C GLU A 87 -33.77 5.20 10.08
N TRP A 88 -33.73 4.71 11.32
CA TRP A 88 -34.90 4.33 12.10
C TRP A 88 -34.97 5.14 13.38
N ILE A 89 -35.54 6.35 13.27
CA ILE A 89 -36.49 6.92 14.25
C ILE A 89 -37.34 8.03 13.65
#